data_AF-A0A660MA69-F1
#
_entry.id   AF-A0A660MA69-F1
#
_cell.length_a   1.000
_cell.length_b   1.000
_cell.length_c   1.000
_cell.angle_alpha   90.00
_cell.angle_beta   90.00
_cell.angle_gamma   90.00
#
_symmetry.space_group_name_H-M   'P 1'
#
loop_
_entity.id
_entity.type
_entity.pdbx_description
1 polymer ?
#
loop_
_entity_poly.entity_id
_entity_poly.type
_entity_poly.pdbx_seq_one_letter_code
_entity_poly.pdbx_strand_id
1 'polypeptide(L)'
;MDLVILSVSILICAGLLFFFIGITKTEKIQLDKLKFQGDWLKIENSIKKDEPATWHLALINADKLVDTAMRELRISGQTMGERLKNSKDKFSSPNSIWHAHKLRNVVAHENDAQINFDQTRRAMNSFKQALKDLGAI
;
A
#
# COMPACT_ATOMS: atom_id res chain seq x y z
N MET A 1 52.22 26.84 7.80
CA MET A 1 51.77 25.68 6.98
C MET A 1 50.60 24.98 7.65
N ASP A 2 50.60 24.84 8.98
CA ASP A 2 49.55 24.12 9.73
C ASP A 2 48.15 24.73 9.61
N LEU A 3 48.03 26.07 9.62
CA LEU A 3 46.74 26.76 9.47
C LEU A 3 46.11 26.54 8.08
N VAL A 4 46.94 26.45 7.04
CA VAL A 4 46.49 26.22 5.66
C VAL A 4 45.99 24.79 5.50
N ILE A 5 46.72 23.82 6.05
CA ILE A 5 46.34 22.40 6.04
C ILE A 5 45.01 22.19 6.78
N LEU A 6 44.85 22.80 7.97
CA LEU A 6 43.60 22.74 8.74
C LEU A 6 42.41 23.29 7.95
N SER A 7 42.59 24.42 7.26
CA SER A 7 41.54 25.07 6.48
C SER A 7 41.07 24.21 5.29
N VAL A 8 42.02 23.57 4.59
CA VAL A 8 41.72 22.67 3.46
C VAL A 8 40.99 21.40 3.94
N SER A 9 41.43 20.82 5.06
CA SER A 9 40.76 19.65 5.64
C SER A 9 39.30 19.93 6.02
N ILE A 10 39.01 21.10 6.59
CA ILE A 10 37.63 21.50 6.95
C ILE A 10 36.75 21.61 5.70
N LEU A 11 37.26 22.21 4.62
CA LEU A 11 36.52 22.35 3.35
C LEU A 11 36.21 20.99 2.71
N ILE A 12 37.16 20.05 2.74
CA ILE A 12 36.95 18.69 2.23
C ILE A 12 35.90 17.96 3.08
N CYS A 13 36.01 18.02 4.41
CA CYS A 13 35.02 17.40 5.31
C CYS A 13 33.63 18.00 5.12
N ALA A 14 33.51 19.32 4.97
CA ALA A 14 32.23 19.97 4.68
C ALA A 14 31.66 19.54 3.33
N GLY A 15 32.49 19.48 2.28
CA GLY A 15 32.10 19.00 0.96
C GLY A 15 31.61 17.55 0.97
N LEU A 16 32.31 16.66 1.69
CA LEU A 16 31.90 15.27 1.87
C LEU A 16 30.58 15.18 2.66
N LEU A 17 30.41 15.96 3.74
CA LEU A 17 29.16 16.03 4.48
C LEU A 17 27.97 16.47 3.60
N PHE A 18 28.13 17.54 2.83
CA PHE A 18 27.08 18.00 1.90
C PHE A 18 26.77 16.97 0.81
N PHE A 19 27.78 16.26 0.31
CA PHE A 19 27.60 15.17 -0.65
C PHE A 19 26.80 14.01 -0.05
N PHE A 20 27.15 13.56 1.16
CA PHE A 20 26.40 12.52 1.87
C PHE A 20 24.97 12.94 2.21
N ILE A 21 24.74 14.20 2.64
CA ILE A 21 23.39 14.73 2.89
C ILE A 21 22.58 14.82 1.59
N GLY A 22 23.21 15.16 0.47
CA GLY A 22 22.59 15.17 -0.85
C GLY A 22 22.12 13.78 -1.28
N ILE A 23 22.92 12.76 -0.99
CA ILE A 23 22.59 11.35 -1.30
C ILE A 23 21.49 10.79 -0.38
N THR A 24 21.38 11.26 0.87
CA THR A 24 20.36 10.77 1.81
C THR A 24 18.98 11.42 1.64
N LYS A 25 18.82 12.40 0.75
CA LYS A 25 17.50 12.97 0.43
C LYS A 25 16.61 11.90 -0.19
N THR A 26 15.72 11.35 0.63
CA THR A 26 14.69 10.42 0.19
C THR A 26 13.63 11.21 -0.57
N GLU A 27 13.47 10.95 -1.87
CA GLU A 27 12.31 11.47 -2.59
C GLU A 27 11.04 10.98 -1.91
N LYS A 28 10.12 11.92 -1.62
CA LYS A 28 8.80 11.55 -1.13
C LYS A 28 8.09 10.81 -2.25
N ILE A 29 7.90 9.51 -2.07
CA ILE A 29 7.12 8.68 -2.97
C ILE A 29 5.68 9.21 -2.98
N GLN A 30 5.17 9.56 -4.15
CA GLN A 30 3.79 9.99 -4.34
C GLN A 30 3.07 8.99 -5.24
N LEU A 31 1.90 8.54 -4.80
CA LEU A 31 1.03 7.68 -5.59
C LEU A 31 0.25 8.51 -6.61
N ASP A 32 0.00 7.93 -7.79
CA ASP A 32 -0.91 8.51 -8.78
C ASP A 32 -2.36 8.36 -8.30
N LYS A 33 -2.83 9.34 -7.53
CA LYS A 33 -4.16 9.32 -6.93
C LYS A 33 -5.28 9.18 -7.96
N LEU A 34 -5.16 9.82 -9.12
CA LEU A 34 -6.18 9.77 -10.16
C LEU A 34 -6.32 8.36 -10.71
N LYS A 35 -5.19 7.68 -10.93
CA LYS A 35 -5.18 6.28 -11.33
C LYS A 35 -5.84 5.39 -10.27
N PHE A 36 -5.43 5.50 -9.01
CA PHE A 36 -5.99 4.67 -7.93
C PHE A 36 -7.48 4.92 -7.70
N GLN A 37 -7.93 6.17 -7.76
CA GLN A 37 -9.35 6.52 -7.65
C GLN A 37 -10.16 5.94 -8.82
N GLY A 38 -9.64 6.02 -10.04
CA GLY A 38 -10.27 5.43 -11.21
C GLY A 38 -10.35 3.89 -11.13
N ASP A 39 -9.27 3.25 -10.69
CA ASP A 39 -9.23 1.79 -10.51
C ASP A 39 -10.18 1.35 -9.38
N TRP A 40 -10.22 2.10 -8.27
CA TRP A 40 -11.15 1.84 -7.17
C TRP A 40 -12.61 1.96 -7.62
N LEU A 41 -12.96 3.02 -8.35
CA LEU A 41 -14.32 3.26 -8.82
C LEU A 41 -14.81 2.14 -9.76
N LYS A 42 -13.93 1.62 -10.62
CA LYS A 42 -14.24 0.47 -11.49
C LYS A 42 -14.57 -0.78 -10.68
N ILE A 43 -13.81 -1.04 -9.61
CA ILE A 43 -14.03 -2.20 -8.72
C ILE A 43 -15.32 -2.02 -7.92
N GLU A 44 -15.56 -0.82 -7.37
CA GLU A 44 -16.76 -0.53 -6.57
C GLU A 44 -18.02 -0.66 -7.44
N ASN A 45 -17.99 -0.16 -8.68
CA ASN A 45 -19.11 -0.24 -9.63
C ASN A 45 -19.32 -1.62 -10.25
N SER A 46 -18.36 -2.56 -10.12
CA SER A 46 -18.55 -3.92 -10.67
C SER A 46 -19.43 -4.81 -9.79
N ILE A 47 -19.68 -4.40 -8.54
CA ILE A 47 -20.45 -5.19 -7.57
C ILE A 47 -21.95 -5.08 -7.84
N LYS A 48 -22.62 -6.23 -8.03
CA LYS A 48 -24.09 -6.30 -8.05
C LYS A 48 -24.58 -7.14 -6.88
N LYS A 49 -25.59 -6.63 -6.15
CA LYS A 49 -26.07 -7.22 -4.87
C LYS A 49 -26.68 -8.62 -5.01
N ASP A 50 -27.06 -9.02 -6.21
CA ASP A 50 -27.73 -10.28 -6.55
C ASP A 50 -26.83 -11.23 -7.35
N GLU A 51 -25.56 -10.87 -7.59
CA GLU A 51 -24.63 -11.65 -8.41
C GLU A 51 -23.34 -11.99 -7.64
N PRO A 52 -23.28 -13.13 -6.91
CA PRO A 52 -22.14 -13.49 -6.05
C PRO A 52 -20.78 -13.53 -6.76
N ALA A 53 -20.75 -13.94 -8.03
CA ALA A 53 -19.53 -13.93 -8.84
C ALA A 53 -18.86 -12.54 -8.91
N THR A 54 -19.66 -11.46 -8.93
CA THR A 54 -19.14 -10.09 -8.91
C THR A 54 -18.44 -9.74 -7.60
N TRP A 55 -18.88 -10.33 -6.48
CA TRP A 55 -18.29 -10.09 -5.17
C TRP A 55 -16.90 -10.69 -5.08
N HIS A 56 -16.73 -11.91 -5.60
CA HIS A 56 -15.47 -12.63 -5.57
C HIS A 56 -14.40 -11.82 -6.33
N LEU A 57 -14.74 -11.42 -7.55
CA LEU A 57 -13.85 -10.63 -8.39
C LEU A 57 -13.53 -9.27 -7.78
N ALA A 58 -14.51 -8.59 -7.18
CA ALA A 58 -14.29 -7.31 -6.53
C ALA A 58 -13.34 -7.40 -5.34
N LEU A 59 -13.46 -8.43 -4.49
CA LEU A 59 -12.56 -8.64 -3.35
C LEU A 59 -11.12 -8.93 -3.80
N ILE A 60 -10.94 -9.76 -4.83
CA ILE A 60 -9.62 -10.06 -5.39
C ILE A 60 -8.97 -8.80 -5.95
N ASN A 61 -9.72 -8.01 -6.72
CA ASN A 61 -9.19 -6.79 -7.34
C ASN A 61 -8.92 -5.68 -6.31
N ALA A 62 -9.77 -5.54 -5.28
CA ALA A 62 -9.57 -4.58 -4.20
C ALA A 62 -8.30 -4.88 -3.38
N ASP A 63 -8.09 -6.15 -3.01
CA ASP A 63 -6.88 -6.61 -2.32
C ASP A 63 -5.63 -6.38 -3.17
N LYS A 64 -5.71 -6.68 -4.48
CA LYS A 64 -4.64 -6.41 -5.42
C LYS A 64 -4.33 -4.92 -5.54
N LEU A 65 -5.34 -4.05 -5.56
CA LEU A 65 -5.14 -2.61 -5.65
C LEU A 65 -4.42 -2.06 -4.41
N VAL A 66 -4.79 -2.53 -3.22
CA VAL A 66 -4.08 -2.18 -1.97
C VAL A 66 -2.64 -2.68 -2.00
N ASP A 67 -2.42 -3.91 -2.49
CA ASP A 67 -1.08 -4.46 -2.65
C ASP A 67 -0.22 -3.63 -3.62
N THR A 68 -0.80 -3.18 -4.74
CA THR A 68 -0.15 -2.29 -5.70
C THR A 68 0.25 -0.97 -5.03
N ALA A 69 -0.65 -0.34 -4.26
CA ALA A 69 -0.31 0.88 -3.52
C ALA A 69 0.86 0.66 -2.57
N MET A 70 0.87 -0.45 -1.81
CA MET A 70 1.97 -0.77 -0.91
C MET A 70 3.31 -1.00 -1.65
N ARG A 71 3.27 -1.66 -2.81
CA ARG A 71 4.45 -1.88 -3.64
C ARG A 71 5.01 -0.57 -4.20
N GLU A 72 4.14 0.31 -4.68
CA GLU A 72 4.56 1.63 -5.17
C GLU A 72 5.16 2.49 -4.05
N LEU A 73 4.62 2.37 -2.83
CA LEU A 73 5.19 2.94 -1.60
C LEU A 73 6.48 2.23 -1.11
N ARG A 74 7.00 1.24 -1.85
CA ARG A 74 8.20 0.45 -1.53
C ARG A 74 8.15 -0.23 -0.16
N ILE A 75 6.96 -0.61 0.29
CA ILE A 75 6.81 -1.41 1.52
C ILE A 75 7.38 -2.80 1.26
N SER A 76 8.30 -3.24 2.11
CA SER A 76 9.00 -4.51 1.97
C SER A 76 8.09 -5.71 2.22
N GLY A 77 8.41 -6.83 1.58
CA GLY A 77 7.67 -8.10 1.68
C GLY A 77 7.50 -8.73 0.31
N GLN A 78 7.53 -10.05 0.22
CA GLN A 78 7.30 -10.82 -1.00
C GLN A 78 5.81 -10.94 -1.28
N THR A 79 5.06 -11.27 -0.24
CA THR A 79 3.61 -11.45 -0.29
C THR A 79 2.84 -10.22 0.17
N MET A 80 1.56 -10.14 -0.20
CA MET A 80 0.66 -9.10 0.29
C MET A 80 0.57 -9.14 1.83
N GLY A 81 0.44 -10.34 2.40
CA GLY A 81 0.40 -10.53 3.85
C GLY A 81 1.67 -10.05 4.57
N GLU A 82 2.86 -10.26 3.99
CA GLU A 82 4.10 -9.68 4.52
C GLU A 82 4.08 -8.15 4.47
N ARG A 83 3.67 -7.55 3.35
CA ARG A 83 3.56 -6.10 3.24
C ARG A 83 2.57 -5.51 4.24
N LEU A 84 1.42 -6.14 4.47
CA LEU A 84 0.47 -5.73 5.51
C LEU A 84 1.11 -5.78 6.92
N LYS A 85 1.86 -6.84 7.24
CA LYS A 85 2.55 -6.95 8.53
C LYS A 85 3.57 -5.82 8.70
N ASN A 86 4.34 -5.53 7.65
CA ASN A 86 5.40 -4.53 7.65
C ASN A 86 4.89 -3.08 7.60
N SER A 87 3.58 -2.87 7.38
CA SER A 87 2.96 -1.54 7.30
C SER A 87 1.77 -1.38 8.24
N LYS A 88 1.72 -2.19 9.30
CA LYS A 88 0.63 -2.17 10.29
C LYS A 88 0.39 -0.75 10.85
N ASP A 89 1.45 0.01 11.07
CA ASP A 89 1.43 1.38 11.58
C ASP A 89 0.82 2.41 10.61
N LYS A 90 0.75 2.07 9.31
CA LYS A 90 0.16 2.94 8.29
C LYS A 90 -1.35 2.85 8.22
N PHE A 91 -1.98 1.83 8.82
CA PHE A 91 -3.42 1.62 8.75
C PHE A 91 -4.11 2.08 10.03
N SER A 92 -5.20 2.82 9.87
CA SER A 92 -6.12 3.20 10.96
C SER A 92 -6.76 1.98 11.62
N SER A 93 -6.99 0.90 10.87
CA SER A 93 -7.51 -0.36 11.38
C SER A 93 -6.81 -1.57 10.75
N PRO A 94 -5.62 -1.95 11.26
CA PRO A 94 -4.82 -3.03 10.68
C PRO A 94 -5.51 -4.39 10.75
N ASN A 95 -6.30 -4.61 11.80
CA ASN A 95 -7.08 -5.84 11.95
C ASN A 95 -8.18 -5.92 10.87
N SER A 96 -8.86 -4.83 10.54
CA SER A 96 -9.92 -4.84 9.54
C SER A 96 -9.41 -5.19 8.15
N ILE A 97 -8.28 -4.61 7.73
CA ILE A 97 -7.65 -4.95 6.44
C ILE A 97 -7.10 -6.38 6.44
N TRP A 98 -6.54 -6.85 7.57
CA TRP A 98 -6.11 -8.24 7.70
C TRP A 98 -7.27 -9.24 7.56
N HIS A 99 -8.42 -8.94 8.14
CA HIS A 99 -9.62 -9.78 7.99
C HIS A 99 -10.16 -9.76 6.56
N ALA A 100 -10.15 -8.62 5.89
CA ALA A 100 -10.52 -8.51 4.48
C ALA A 100 -9.59 -9.33 3.57
N HIS A 101 -8.28 -9.26 3.81
CA HIS A 101 -7.29 -10.08 3.10
C HIS A 101 -7.54 -11.58 3.29
N LYS A 102 -7.81 -12.03 4.52
CA LYS A 102 -8.16 -13.44 4.80
C LYS A 102 -9.42 -13.88 4.06
N LEU A 103 -10.47 -13.04 4.04
CA LEU A 103 -11.69 -13.34 3.28
C LEU A 103 -11.40 -13.49 1.79
N ARG A 104 -10.59 -12.60 1.22
CA ARG A 104 -10.13 -12.72 -0.17
C ARG A 104 -9.35 -14.01 -0.40
N ASN A 105 -8.52 -14.45 0.55
CA ASN A 105 -7.77 -15.70 0.40
C ASN A 105 -8.69 -16.91 0.35
N VAL A 106 -9.74 -16.95 1.19
CA VAL A 106 -10.80 -17.98 1.12
C VAL A 106 -11.40 -18.00 -0.29
N VAL A 107 -11.85 -16.85 -0.77
CA VAL A 107 -12.45 -16.68 -2.11
C VAL A 107 -11.53 -17.13 -3.25
N ALA A 108 -10.22 -16.92 -3.12
CA ALA A 108 -9.26 -17.25 -4.17
C ALA A 108 -8.83 -18.73 -4.20
N HIS A 109 -8.95 -19.45 -3.08
CA HIS A 109 -8.47 -20.84 -2.98
C HIS A 109 -9.60 -21.87 -2.87
N GLU A 110 -10.78 -21.47 -2.39
CA GLU A 110 -11.92 -22.37 -2.24
C GLU A 110 -12.87 -22.23 -3.44
N ASN A 111 -13.05 -23.32 -4.20
CA ASN A 111 -13.91 -23.34 -5.39
C ASN A 111 -15.38 -22.99 -5.08
N ASP A 112 -15.85 -23.33 -3.87
CA ASP A 112 -17.24 -23.14 -3.44
C ASP A 112 -17.38 -22.11 -2.31
N ALA A 113 -16.43 -21.17 -2.19
CA ALA A 113 -16.44 -20.15 -1.14
C ALA A 113 -17.81 -19.45 -1.05
N GLN A 114 -18.56 -19.74 0.02
CA GLN A 114 -19.85 -19.10 0.27
C GLN A 114 -19.63 -17.81 1.07
N ILE A 115 -19.62 -16.68 0.36
CA ILE A 115 -19.63 -15.36 0.98
C ILE A 115 -20.99 -14.69 0.76
N ASN A 116 -21.43 -13.91 1.74
CA ASN A 116 -22.62 -13.07 1.59
C ASN A 116 -22.25 -11.61 1.29
N PHE A 117 -23.23 -10.87 0.75
CA PHE A 117 -23.05 -9.48 0.37
C PHE A 117 -22.60 -8.58 1.53
N ASP A 118 -22.99 -8.88 2.78
CA ASP A 118 -22.58 -8.10 3.94
C ASP A 118 -21.09 -8.30 4.28
N GLN A 119 -20.57 -9.53 4.15
CA GLN A 119 -19.14 -9.82 4.27
C GLN A 119 -18.35 -9.09 3.17
N THR A 120 -18.84 -9.15 1.93
CA THR A 120 -18.26 -8.42 0.79
C THR A 120 -18.20 -6.94 1.08
N ARG A 121 -19.33 -6.33 1.47
CA ARG A 121 -19.42 -4.88 1.75
C ARG A 121 -18.47 -4.46 2.86
N ARG A 122 -18.38 -5.22 3.96
CA ARG A 122 -17.44 -4.93 5.06
C ARG A 122 -15.98 -5.01 4.60
N ALA A 123 -15.61 -6.04 3.84
CA ALA A 123 -14.25 -6.17 3.32
C ALA A 123 -13.90 -5.07 2.31
N MET A 124 -14.82 -4.72 1.41
CA MET A 124 -14.66 -3.57 0.50
C MET A 124 -14.44 -2.26 1.25
N ASN A 125 -15.20 -2.01 2.32
CA ASN A 125 -14.97 -0.83 3.15
C ASN A 125 -13.58 -0.82 3.80
N SER A 126 -13.08 -1.98 4.25
CA SER A 126 -11.72 -2.11 4.78
C SER A 126 -10.66 -1.82 3.71
N PHE A 127 -10.82 -2.32 2.48
CA PHE A 127 -9.90 -2.01 1.38
C PHE A 127 -9.93 -0.53 1.01
N LYS A 128 -11.11 0.09 0.95
CA LYS A 128 -11.27 1.53 0.71
C LYS A 128 -10.56 2.35 1.77
N GLN A 129 -10.74 2.00 3.05
CA GLN A 129 -10.09 2.69 4.15
C GLN A 129 -8.57 2.52 4.09
N ALA A 130 -8.08 1.32 3.78
CA ALA A 130 -6.65 1.07 3.61
C ALA A 130 -6.04 1.92 2.48
N LEU A 131 -6.73 2.08 1.35
CA LEU A 131 -6.26 2.96 0.26
C LEU A 131 -6.21 4.43 0.70
N LYS A 132 -7.19 4.91 1.48
CA LYS A 132 -7.16 6.27 2.06
C LYS A 132 -6.00 6.44 3.03
N ASP A 133 -5.79 5.46 3.91
CA ASP A 133 -4.72 5.47 4.90
C ASP A 133 -3.32 5.51 4.23
N LEU A 134 -3.16 4.80 3.11
CA LEU A 134 -1.95 4.85 2.28
C LEU A 134 -1.83 6.13 1.43
N GLY A 135 -2.85 6.99 1.43
CA GLY A 135 -2.89 8.20 0.61
C GLY A 135 -3.08 7.94 -0.89
N ALA A 136 -3.57 6.75 -1.26
CA ALA A 136 -3.82 6.34 -2.64
C ALA A 136 -5.11 6.94 -3.22
N ILE A 137 -6.14 7.17 -2.39
CA ILE A 137 -7.43 7.76 -2.79
C ILE A 137 -7.91 8.86 -1.87
#